data_AF-A0A972MJ19-F1
#
_entry.id   AF-A0A972MJ19-F1
#
_cell.length_a   1.000
_cell.length_b   1.000
_cell.length_c   1.000
_cell.angle_alpha   90.00
_cell.angle_beta   90.00
_cell.angle_gamma   90.00
#
_symmetry.space_group_name_H-M   'P 1'
#
loop_
_entity.id
_entity.type
_entity.pdbx_description
1 polymer ?
#
loop_
_entity_poly.entity_id
_entity_poly.type
_entity_poly.pdbx_seq_one_letter_code
_entity_poly.pdbx_strand_id
1 'polypeptide(L)'
;MINLKEITEELSIPEDKLLKEALKTYLRKKLLEIESEIFKLHKKGNVSSIEELDKLLKEGKILEEEAHDDYFLLDNLEAEKEKLIRVLKKENNDGENNN
;
A
#
# COMPACT_ATOMS: atom_id res chain seq x y z
N MET A 1 24.77 -9.83 0.22
CA MET A 1 24.54 -8.69 1.13
C MET A 1 24.81 -7.43 0.34
N ILE A 2 23.93 -6.43 0.39
CA ILE A 2 24.15 -5.17 -0.31
C ILE A 2 25.21 -4.38 0.47
N ASN A 3 26.30 -3.96 -0.18
CA ASN A 3 27.34 -3.15 0.43
C ASN A 3 27.02 -1.67 0.22
N LEU A 4 26.42 -1.04 1.24
CA LEU A 4 25.94 0.34 1.13
C LEU A 4 27.09 1.33 0.90
N LYS A 5 28.24 1.13 1.55
CA LYS A 5 29.40 2.01 1.46
C LYS A 5 29.97 2.07 0.04
N GLU A 6 30.19 0.91 -0.56
CA GLU A 6 30.69 0.79 -1.94
C GLU A 6 29.73 1.44 -2.95
N ILE A 7 28.42 1.28 -2.76
CA ILE A 7 27.40 1.90 -3.60
C ILE A 7 27.40 3.43 -3.43
N THR A 8 27.52 3.94 -2.20
CA THR A 8 27.55 5.39 -1.96
C THR A 8 28.80 6.05 -2.54
N GLU A 9 29.94 5.36 -2.50
CA GLU A 9 31.20 5.80 -3.10
C GLU A 9 31.09 5.82 -4.63
N GLU A 10 30.63 4.72 -5.25
CA GLU A 10 30.45 4.60 -6.70
C GLU A 10 29.44 5.63 -7.24
N LEU A 11 28.32 5.82 -6.55
CA LEU A 11 27.28 6.77 -6.97
C LEU A 11 27.58 8.22 -6.56
N SER A 12 28.60 8.46 -5.73
CA SER A 12 28.88 9.77 -5.13
C SER A 12 27.66 10.39 -4.43
N ILE A 13 26.88 9.56 -3.73
CA ILE A 13 25.69 9.98 -2.98
C ILE A 13 25.94 9.73 -1.49
N PRO A 14 25.70 10.71 -0.59
CA PRO A 14 25.78 10.48 0.85
C PRO A 14 24.85 9.36 1.30
N GLU A 15 25.32 8.53 2.24
CA GLU A 15 24.58 7.38 2.76
C GLU A 15 23.17 7.74 3.23
N ASP A 16 23.04 8.79 4.05
CA ASP A 16 21.74 9.27 4.55
C ASP A 16 20.79 9.67 3.42
N LYS A 17 21.32 10.29 2.36
CA LYS A 17 20.53 10.69 1.19
C LYS A 17 20.07 9.48 0.40
N LEU A 18 20.96 8.51 0.18
CA LEU A 18 20.62 7.28 -0.53
C LEU A 18 19.58 6.47 0.25
N LEU A 19 19.75 6.33 1.56
CA LEU A 19 18.80 5.64 2.43
C LEU A 19 17.43 6.32 2.45
N LYS A 20 17.39 7.65 2.55
CA LYS A 20 16.12 8.42 2.53
C LYS A 20 15.37 8.24 1.22
N GLU A 21 16.06 8.36 0.09
CA GLU A 21 15.43 8.17 -1.24
C GLU A 21 15.04 6.71 -1.50
N ALA A 22 15.85 5.74 -1.04
CA ALA A 22 15.50 4.32 -1.11
C ALA A 22 14.25 4.00 -0.29
N LEU A 23 14.17 4.50 0.94
CA LEU A 23 13.00 4.30 1.81
C LEU A 23 11.74 4.93 1.20
N LYS A 24 11.85 6.16 0.69
CA LYS A 24 10.75 6.85 0.00
C LYS A 24 10.28 6.08 -1.23
N THR A 25 11.20 5.56 -2.02
CA THR A 25 10.90 4.74 -3.20
C THR A 25 10.21 3.44 -2.81
N TYR A 26 10.72 2.76 -1.78
CA TYR A 26 10.13 1.54 -1.24
C TYR A 26 8.69 1.76 -0.75
N LEU A 27 8.46 2.79 0.07
CA LEU A 27 7.13 3.09 0.61
C LEU A 27 6.11 3.43 -0.48
N ARG A 28 6.52 4.21 -1.50
CA ARG A 28 5.67 4.54 -2.65
C ARG A 28 5.35 3.31 -3.51
N LYS A 29 6.35 2.46 -3.76
CA LYS A 29 6.15 1.20 -4.49
C LYS A 29 5.17 0.30 -3.75
N LYS A 30 5.34 0.15 -2.43
CA LYS A 30 4.43 -0.65 -1.60
C LYS A 30 3.00 -0.11 -1.62
N LEU A 31 2.82 1.21 -1.57
CA LEU A 31 1.51 1.84 -1.73
C LEU A 31 0.87 1.52 -3.08
N LEU A 32 1.62 1.63 -4.17
CA LEU A 32 1.14 1.30 -5.52
C LEU A 32 0.75 -0.18 -5.67
N GLU A 33 1.52 -1.08 -5.05
CA GLU A 33 1.21 -2.51 -5.01
C GLU A 33 -0.14 -2.76 -4.33
N ILE A 34 -0.36 -2.16 -3.15
CA ILE A 34 -1.63 -2.29 -2.41
C ILE A 34 -2.79 -1.70 -3.21
N GLU A 35 -2.62 -0.52 -3.81
CA GLU A 35 -3.65 0.09 -4.64
C GLU A 35 -4.00 -0.78 -5.86
N SER A 36 -3.01 -1.46 -6.43
CA SER A 36 -3.22 -2.40 -7.53
C SER A 36 -3.98 -3.66 -7.09
N GLU A 37 -3.69 -4.18 -5.90
CA GLU A 37 -4.42 -5.31 -5.31
C GLU A 37 -5.89 -4.93 -5.04
N ILE A 38 -6.13 -3.80 -4.38
CA ILE A 38 -7.48 -3.26 -4.16
C ILE A 38 -8.23 -3.08 -5.49
N PHE A 39 -7.57 -2.54 -6.52
CA PHE A 39 -8.17 -2.39 -7.84
C PHE A 39 -8.56 -3.73 -8.48
N LYS A 40 -7.74 -4.78 -8.32
CA LYS A 40 -8.07 -6.13 -8.80
C LYS A 40 -9.26 -6.72 -8.06
N LEU A 41 -9.37 -6.53 -6.74
CA LEU A 41 -10.49 -7.00 -5.94
C LEU A 41 -11.81 -6.35 -6.40
N HIS A 42 -11.81 -5.03 -6.59
CA HIS A 42 -12.96 -4.32 -7.15
C HIS A 42 -13.32 -4.81 -8.56
N LYS A 43 -12.32 -5.06 -9.42
CA LYS A 43 -12.57 -5.55 -10.78
C LYS A 43 -13.07 -7.00 -10.83
N LYS A 44 -12.71 -7.84 -9.86
CA LYS A 44 -13.26 -9.20 -9.72
C LYS A 44 -14.75 -9.20 -9.40
N GLY A 45 -15.31 -8.08 -8.93
CA GLY A 45 -16.75 -7.83 -8.94
C GLY A 45 -17.55 -8.52 -7.84
N ASN A 46 -16.91 -8.97 -6.75
CA ASN A 46 -17.63 -9.65 -5.68
C ASN A 46 -18.06 -8.73 -4.54
N VAL A 47 -17.29 -7.70 -4.16
CA VAL A 47 -17.65 -6.79 -3.06
C VAL A 47 -16.85 -5.49 -3.13
N SER A 48 -17.50 -4.34 -3.16
CA SER A 48 -16.89 -3.02 -2.89
C SER A 48 -17.33 -2.41 -1.54
N SER A 49 -18.30 -3.03 -0.84
CA SER A 49 -18.70 -2.65 0.52
C SER A 49 -19.49 -3.76 1.24
N ILE A 50 -19.61 -3.67 2.57
CA ILE A 50 -20.48 -4.56 3.38
C ILE A 50 -21.92 -4.57 2.83
N GLU A 51 -22.42 -3.42 2.37
CA GLU A 51 -23.78 -3.31 1.83
C GLU A 51 -23.93 -4.04 0.50
N GLU A 52 -22.90 -4.05 -0.34
CA GLU A 52 -22.89 -4.79 -1.60
C GLU A 52 -22.77 -6.30 -1.35
N LEU A 53 -21.91 -6.70 -0.41
CA LEU A 53 -21.78 -8.08 0.06
C LEU A 53 -23.12 -8.63 0.55
N ASP A 54 -23.77 -7.92 1.47
CA ASP A 54 -25.04 -8.33 2.07
C ASP A 54 -26.16 -8.46 1.01
N LYS A 55 -26.16 -7.59 0.00
CA LYS A 55 -27.08 -7.67 -1.13
C LYS A 55 -26.81 -8.88 -2.03
N LEU A 56 -25.55 -9.13 -2.39
CA LEU A 56 -25.17 -10.21 -3.28
C LEU A 56 -25.32 -11.60 -2.63
N LEU A 57 -25.12 -11.70 -1.30
CA LEU A 57 -25.44 -12.88 -0.50
C LEU A 57 -26.96 -13.14 -0.47
N LYS A 58 -27.77 -12.12 -0.24
CA LYS A 58 -29.25 -12.22 -0.27
C LYS A 58 -29.79 -12.63 -1.65
N GLU A 59 -29.11 -12.22 -2.72
CA GLU A 59 -29.46 -12.57 -4.10
C GLU A 59 -28.92 -13.95 -4.53
N GLY A 60 -28.13 -14.64 -3.68
CA GLY A 60 -27.55 -15.95 -3.97
C GLY A 60 -26.52 -15.95 -5.11
N LYS A 61 -25.90 -14.79 -5.38
CA LYS A 61 -24.97 -14.59 -6.51
C LYS A 61 -23.52 -14.92 -6.17
N ILE A 62 -23.19 -15.06 -4.89
CA ILE A 62 -21.86 -15.38 -4.36
C ILE A 62 -22.01 -16.34 -3.18
N LEU A 63 -21.03 -17.23 -3.02
CA LEU A 63 -20.93 -18.09 -1.85
C LEU A 63 -20.37 -17.28 -0.68
N GLU A 64 -20.95 -17.49 0.51
CA GLU A 64 -20.60 -16.77 1.74
C GLU A 64 -19.11 -16.91 2.09
N GLU A 65 -18.50 -18.08 1.84
CA GLU A 65 -17.06 -18.30 2.03
C GLU A 65 -16.17 -17.48 1.08
N GLU A 66 -16.51 -17.40 -0.21
CA GLU A 66 -15.70 -16.68 -1.21
C GLU A 66 -15.75 -15.16 -1.00
N ALA A 67 -16.90 -14.66 -0.56
CA ALA A 67 -17.13 -13.23 -0.39
C ALA A 67 -16.58 -12.70 0.95
N HIS A 68 -16.52 -13.57 1.97
CA HIS A 68 -15.89 -13.28 3.24
C HIS A 68 -14.38 -13.04 3.06
N ASP A 69 -13.67 -13.95 2.39
CA ASP A 69 -12.21 -13.84 2.24
C ASP A 69 -11.77 -12.62 1.43
N ASP A 70 -12.49 -12.29 0.34
CA ASP A 70 -12.23 -11.10 -0.46
C ASP A 70 -12.47 -9.80 0.35
N TYR A 71 -13.50 -9.78 1.20
CA TYR A 71 -13.79 -8.64 2.08
C TYR A 71 -12.73 -8.46 3.17
N PHE A 72 -12.34 -9.53 3.86
CA PHE A 72 -11.29 -9.49 4.87
C PHE A 72 -9.95 -9.04 4.27
N LEU A 73 -9.65 -9.48 3.05
CA LEU A 73 -8.47 -9.02 2.33
C LEU A 73 -8.55 -7.53 2.00
N LEU A 74 -9.71 -7.04 1.54
CA LEU A 74 -9.93 -5.63 1.24
C LEU A 74 -9.72 -4.75 2.48
N ASP A 75 -10.35 -5.08 3.60
CA ASP A 75 -10.23 -4.30 4.87
C ASP A 75 -8.76 -4.21 5.33
N ASN A 76 -8.02 -5.33 5.28
CA ASN A 76 -6.59 -5.35 5.62
C ASN A 76 -5.76 -4.46 4.69
N LEU A 77 -6.01 -4.52 3.37
CA LEU A 77 -5.32 -3.70 2.39
C LEU A 77 -5.62 -2.21 2.57
N GLU A 78 -6.86 -1.85 2.89
CA GLU A 78 -7.26 -0.47 3.19
C GLU A 78 -6.57 0.06 4.45
N ALA A 79 -6.53 -0.72 5.52
CA ALA A 79 -5.82 -0.36 6.74
C ALA A 79 -4.31 -0.18 6.51
N GLU A 80 -3.68 -1.07 5.71
CA GLU A 80 -2.26 -0.96 5.35
C GLU A 80 -2.00 0.29 4.48
N LYS A 81 -2.87 0.55 3.49
CA LYS A 81 -2.82 1.75 2.65
C LYS A 81 -2.85 3.02 3.49
N GLU A 82 -3.79 3.15 4.43
CA GLU A 82 -3.88 4.31 5.29
C GLU A 82 -2.61 4.51 6.13
N LYS A 83 -2.05 3.43 6.66
CA LYS A 83 -0.81 3.47 7.43
C LYS A 83 0.35 4.02 6.58
N LEU A 84 0.50 3.55 5.34
CA LEU A 84 1.53 4.04 4.43
C LEU A 84 1.33 5.52 4.06
N ILE A 85 0.09 5.94 3.81
CA ILE A 85 -0.25 7.35 3.54
C ILE A 85 0.13 8.23 4.75
N ARG A 86 -0.16 7.78 5.98
CA ARG A 86 0.22 8.53 7.20
C ARG A 86 1.74 8.66 7.33
N VAL A 87 2.50 7.59 7.05
CA VAL A 87 3.96 7.63 7.09
C VAL A 87 4.51 8.58 6.02
N LEU A 88 4.05 8.46 4.77
CA LEU A 88 4.49 9.32 3.67
C LEU A 88 4.13 10.80 3.88
N LYS A 89 3.01 11.11 4.54
CA LYS A 89 2.63 12.49 4.90
C LYS A 89 3.55 13.09 5.95
N LYS A 90 3.95 12.33 6.97
CA LYS A 90 4.89 12.80 8.00
C LYS A 90 6.23 13.20 7.38
N GLU A 91 6.76 12.36 6.50
CA GLU A 91 8.01 12.63 5.76
C GLU A 91 7.97 13.92 4.93
N ASN A 92 6.83 14.25 4.33
CA ASN A 92 6.70 15.48 3.53
C ASN A 92 6.67 16.74 4.43
N ASN A 93 6.10 16.67 5.63
CA ASN A 93 6.00 17.81 6.55
C ASN A 93 7.33 18.11 7.26
N ASP A 94 8.19 17.10 7.47
CA ASP A 94 9.52 17.30 8.07
C ASP A 94 10.53 17.94 7.08
N GLY A 95 10.18 18.03 5.79
CA GLY A 95 10.97 18.69 4.76
C GLY A 95 10.70 20.19 4.59
N GLU A 96 9.57 20.71 5.07
CA GLU A 96 9.18 22.13 4.90
C GLU A 96 9.62 23.05 6.06
N ASN A 97 10.01 22.49 7.22
CA ASN A 97 10.42 23.27 8.40
C ASN A 97 11.92 23.54 8.52
N ASN A 98 12.71 23.28 7.48
CA ASN A 98 14.16 23.54 7.45
C ASN A 98 14.55 24.44 6.26
N ASN A 99 13.91 25.61 6.13
CA ASN A 99 14.37 26.67 5.23
C ASN A 99 14.10 28.05 5.82
#